data_AF-A0A085TR93-F1
#
_entry.id   AF-A0A085TR93-F1
#
_cell.length_a   1.000
_cell.length_b   1.000
_cell.length_c   1.000
_cell.angle_alpha   90.00
_cell.angle_beta   90.00
_cell.angle_gamma   90.00
#
_symmetry.space_group_name_H-M   'P 1'
#
loop_
_entity.id
_entity.type
_entity.pdbx_description
1 polymer ?
#
loop_
_entity_poly.entity_id
_entity_poly.type
_entity_poly.pdbx_seq_one_letter_code
_entity_poly.pdbx_strand_id
1 'polypeptide(L)'
;AEAAALSDQDKATDDEELCTKPAAFQALVQAWRYRDTLEKIEFAAIMSGGNNDDASWKQWTDGPAQETRIKRFKKPLFHKDATKSDPLAFLIVKSMLLTGFDAPIEGVMYLDRSIREAELLQAIARVNRTGFGKTCGIVVDYFGVAHHLKAALAAYSDEDIEGALVSLKDQIPVLQDRHIRVVDIFRRAGLDDLSNDEDCLQVLSTEKARAEFTVKLKDFLNSLEIILPRPEGLPFVQDAKRLAYLQARARNRYRDMPVIGSDVGAKVRKLIDDHVISLGID
;
A
#
# COMPACT_ATOMS: atom_id res chain seq x y z
N ALA A 1 -5.77 17.75 -15.47
CA ALA A 1 -5.72 18.27 -16.86
C ALA A 1 -4.78 17.42 -17.72
N GLU A 2 -3.49 17.30 -17.36
CA GLU A 2 -2.49 16.53 -18.15
C GLU A 2 -2.87 15.06 -18.35
N ALA A 3 -3.27 14.35 -17.29
CA ALA A 3 -3.69 12.95 -17.38
C ALA A 3 -4.93 12.73 -18.28
N ALA A 4 -5.80 13.73 -18.40
CA ALA A 4 -6.99 13.65 -19.26
C ALA A 4 -6.64 13.81 -20.76
N ALA A 5 -5.51 14.46 -21.05
CA ALA A 5 -5.00 14.68 -22.41
C ALA A 5 -4.30 13.45 -23.01
N LEU A 6 -4.08 12.40 -22.24
CA LEU A 6 -3.59 11.12 -22.74
C LEU A 6 -4.53 10.56 -23.83
N SER A 7 -3.96 9.88 -24.83
CA SER A 7 -4.75 9.17 -25.83
C SER A 7 -5.53 8.01 -25.18
N ASP A 8 -6.60 7.53 -25.82
CA ASP A 8 -7.36 6.39 -25.28
C ASP A 8 -6.50 5.12 -25.18
N GLN A 9 -5.53 4.96 -26.08
CA GLN A 9 -4.54 3.89 -26.02
C GLN A 9 -3.62 4.05 -24.79
N ASP A 10 -3.09 5.25 -24.55
CA ASP A 10 -2.22 5.51 -23.38
C ASP A 10 -2.97 5.37 -22.04
N LYS A 11 -4.26 5.73 -22.03
CA LYS A 11 -5.14 5.57 -20.87
C LYS A 11 -5.38 4.09 -20.55
N ALA A 12 -5.41 3.26 -21.59
CA ALA A 12 -5.64 1.82 -21.49
C ALA A 12 -4.34 1.00 -21.37
N THR A 13 -3.16 1.65 -21.39
CA THR A 13 -1.86 0.97 -21.19
C THR A 13 -1.93 0.09 -19.95
N ASP A 14 -1.68 -1.20 -20.13
CA ASP A 14 -1.66 -2.18 -19.05
C ASP A 14 -0.39 -2.03 -18.19
N ASP A 15 -0.31 -2.78 -17.10
CA ASP A 15 0.83 -2.67 -16.17
C ASP A 15 2.16 -3.11 -16.81
N GLU A 16 2.14 -4.04 -17.77
CA GLU A 16 3.33 -4.59 -18.44
C GLU A 16 3.96 -3.54 -19.35
N GLU A 17 3.16 -2.96 -20.24
CA GLU A 17 3.62 -1.91 -21.12
C GLU A 17 4.03 -0.68 -20.28
N LEU A 18 3.28 -0.34 -19.22
CA LEU A 18 3.55 0.82 -18.39
C LEU A 18 4.93 0.78 -17.73
N CYS A 19 5.40 -0.39 -17.28
CA CYS A 19 6.71 -0.56 -16.67
C CYS A 19 7.87 -0.12 -17.57
N THR A 20 7.70 -0.26 -18.88
CA THR A 20 8.73 0.07 -19.87
C THR A 20 8.78 1.57 -20.19
N LYS A 21 7.77 2.33 -19.75
CA LYS A 21 7.64 3.76 -20.06
C LYS A 21 8.38 4.63 -19.05
N PRO A 22 8.75 5.88 -19.40
CA PRO A 22 9.35 6.82 -18.47
C PRO A 22 8.48 7.11 -17.24
N ALA A 23 9.08 7.36 -16.08
CA ALA A 23 8.38 7.58 -14.81
C ALA A 23 7.29 8.68 -14.88
N ALA A 24 7.53 9.75 -15.65
CA ALA A 24 6.54 10.80 -15.87
C ALA A 24 5.27 10.28 -16.57
N PHE A 25 5.44 9.41 -17.59
CA PHE A 25 4.31 8.77 -18.27
C PHE A 25 3.58 7.80 -17.33
N GLN A 26 4.33 7.01 -16.55
CA GLN A 26 3.75 6.14 -15.53
C GLN A 26 2.88 6.91 -14.55
N ALA A 27 3.35 8.05 -14.06
CA ALA A 27 2.60 8.92 -13.15
C ALA A 27 1.31 9.47 -13.79
N LEU A 28 1.33 9.85 -15.07
CA LEU A 28 0.14 10.34 -15.78
C LEU A 28 -0.92 9.25 -15.95
N VAL A 29 -0.52 8.03 -16.34
CA VAL A 29 -1.46 6.90 -16.46
C VAL A 29 -2.04 6.55 -15.10
N GLN A 30 -1.24 6.54 -14.03
CA GLN A 30 -1.74 6.32 -12.67
C GLN A 30 -2.71 7.43 -12.23
N ALA A 31 -2.38 8.71 -12.50
CA ALA A 31 -3.28 9.83 -12.21
C ALA A 31 -4.61 9.70 -12.97
N TRP A 32 -4.59 9.21 -14.21
CA TRP A 32 -5.80 8.91 -14.97
C TRP A 32 -6.64 7.78 -14.34
N ARG A 33 -5.98 6.69 -13.93
CA ARG A 33 -6.63 5.54 -13.28
C ARG A 33 -7.27 5.90 -11.94
N TYR A 34 -6.69 6.84 -11.19
CA TYR A 34 -7.19 7.31 -9.90
C TYR A 34 -7.95 8.65 -9.97
N ARG A 35 -8.24 9.18 -11.16
CA ARG A 35 -8.80 10.55 -11.33
C ARG A 35 -10.05 10.82 -10.50
N ASP A 36 -11.01 9.89 -10.48
CA ASP A 36 -12.28 10.07 -9.78
C ASP A 36 -12.06 10.12 -8.25
N THR A 37 -11.01 9.45 -7.77
CA THR A 37 -10.58 9.51 -6.37
C THR A 37 -9.88 10.83 -6.09
N LEU A 38 -8.93 11.22 -6.96
CA LEU A 38 -8.17 12.46 -6.83
C LEU A 38 -9.07 13.70 -6.86
N GLU A 39 -10.12 13.68 -7.67
CA GLU A 39 -11.12 14.77 -7.74
C GLU A 39 -11.97 14.89 -6.47
N LYS A 40 -12.17 13.79 -5.73
CA LYS A 40 -13.00 13.78 -4.50
C LYS A 40 -12.22 14.11 -3.24
N ILE A 41 -10.90 13.90 -3.23
CA ILE A 41 -10.11 14.07 -2.00
C ILE A 41 -10.10 15.53 -1.56
N GLU A 42 -10.43 15.74 -0.29
CA GLU A 42 -10.34 17.04 0.38
C GLU A 42 -9.15 17.10 1.34
N PHE A 43 -8.68 18.33 1.56
CA PHE A 43 -7.60 18.68 2.47
C PHE A 43 -8.10 19.71 3.47
N ALA A 44 -7.68 19.61 4.73
CA ALA A 44 -7.97 20.64 5.72
C ALA A 44 -6.76 20.91 6.61
N ALA A 45 -6.61 22.17 7.04
CA ALA A 45 -5.59 22.53 8.01
C ALA A 45 -6.18 22.66 9.43
N ILE A 46 -5.39 22.27 10.43
CA ILE A 46 -5.67 22.43 11.86
C ILE A 46 -4.42 23.03 12.52
N MET A 47 -4.58 24.21 13.13
CA MET A 47 -3.49 24.91 13.78
C MET A 47 -3.94 25.59 15.08
N SER A 48 -3.02 25.75 16.02
CA SER A 48 -3.27 26.51 17.23
C SER A 48 -3.43 27.99 16.89
N GLY A 49 -4.45 28.65 17.43
CA GLY A 49 -4.61 30.10 17.32
C GLY A 49 -3.92 30.86 18.45
N GLY A 50 -3.47 32.06 18.14
CA GLY A 50 -2.95 33.06 19.06
C GLY A 50 -3.79 34.34 19.07
N ASN A 51 -3.66 35.14 20.14
CA ASN A 51 -4.45 36.36 20.34
C ASN A 51 -4.16 37.48 19.31
N ASN A 52 -3.00 37.42 18.65
CA ASN A 52 -2.55 38.41 17.67
C ASN A 52 -2.56 37.86 16.23
N ASP A 53 -3.22 36.73 16.00
CA ASP A 53 -3.30 36.12 14.67
C ASP A 53 -4.23 36.91 13.74
N ASP A 54 -3.96 36.83 12.45
CA ASP A 54 -4.83 37.40 11.42
C ASP A 54 -6.23 36.79 11.50
N ALA A 55 -7.27 37.61 11.42
CA ALA A 55 -8.66 37.15 11.49
C ALA A 55 -9.00 36.13 10.39
N SER A 56 -8.32 36.16 9.24
CA SER A 56 -8.45 35.19 8.16
C SER A 56 -8.03 33.77 8.57
N TRP A 57 -7.22 33.62 9.62
CA TRP A 57 -6.77 32.33 10.13
C TRP A 57 -7.80 31.62 11.01
N LYS A 58 -8.87 32.32 11.43
CA LYS A 58 -9.96 31.72 12.22
C LYS A 58 -10.52 30.45 11.60
N GLN A 59 -10.54 30.36 10.28
CA GLN A 59 -10.98 29.17 9.59
C GLN A 59 -10.15 27.91 9.94
N TRP A 60 -8.91 28.02 10.41
CA TRP A 60 -8.03 26.91 10.80
C TRP A 60 -7.77 26.81 12.30
N THR A 61 -8.06 27.87 13.06
CA THR A 61 -7.84 27.96 14.51
C THR A 61 -9.11 27.79 15.35
N ASP A 62 -10.30 27.87 14.73
CA ASP A 62 -11.59 27.71 15.39
C ASP A 62 -11.81 26.26 15.90
N GLY A 63 -11.99 26.10 17.21
CA GLY A 63 -12.14 24.80 17.87
C GLY A 63 -13.29 23.94 17.32
N PRO A 64 -14.53 24.45 17.22
CA PRO A 64 -15.65 23.72 16.62
C PRO A 64 -15.38 23.25 15.18
N ALA A 65 -14.76 24.08 14.35
CA ALA A 65 -14.36 23.69 12.99
C ALA A 65 -13.29 22.59 13.00
N GLN A 66 -12.31 22.66 13.90
CA GLN A 66 -11.28 21.63 14.07
C GLN A 66 -11.88 20.28 14.50
N GLU A 67 -12.78 20.27 15.49
CA GLU A 67 -13.47 19.04 15.92
C GLU A 67 -14.26 18.41 14.78
N THR A 68 -14.92 19.25 13.96
CA THR A 68 -15.65 18.79 12.78
C THR A 68 -14.70 18.14 11.78
N ARG A 69 -13.57 18.77 11.46
CA ARG A 69 -12.54 18.20 10.57
C ARG A 69 -11.97 16.88 11.10
N ILE A 70 -11.71 16.79 12.40
CA ILE A 70 -11.26 15.55 13.05
C ILE A 70 -12.29 14.43 12.88
N LYS A 71 -13.57 14.71 13.12
CA LYS A 71 -14.66 13.73 12.95
C LYS A 71 -14.79 13.27 11.50
N ARG A 72 -14.66 14.20 10.55
CA ARG A 72 -14.67 13.92 9.10
C ARG A 72 -13.50 13.02 8.69
N PHE A 73 -12.27 13.37 9.07
CA PHE A 73 -11.07 12.61 8.74
C PHE A 73 -11.07 11.16 9.27
N LYS A 74 -11.76 10.91 10.40
CA LYS A 74 -11.88 9.55 10.96
C LYS A 74 -12.79 8.62 10.14
N LYS A 75 -13.51 9.13 9.14
CA LYS A 75 -14.35 8.34 8.25
C LYS A 75 -13.55 7.88 7.02
N PRO A 76 -13.79 6.67 6.50
CA PRO A 76 -13.14 6.19 5.29
C PRO A 76 -13.52 6.99 4.05
N LEU A 77 -12.57 7.12 3.13
CA LEU A 77 -12.81 7.73 1.82
C LEU A 77 -13.83 6.93 1.00
N PHE A 78 -13.84 5.60 1.17
CA PHE A 78 -14.76 4.69 0.49
C PHE A 78 -15.49 3.81 1.50
N HIS A 79 -16.82 3.77 1.38
CA HIS A 79 -17.66 2.88 2.17
C HIS A 79 -18.92 2.51 1.38
N LYS A 80 -19.46 1.31 1.59
CA LYS A 80 -20.69 0.85 0.90
C LYS A 80 -21.90 1.75 1.20
N ASP A 81 -21.93 2.27 2.42
CA ASP A 81 -22.88 3.29 2.88
C ASP A 81 -22.23 4.67 2.84
N ALA A 82 -22.73 5.53 1.95
CA ALA A 82 -22.19 6.86 1.69
C ALA A 82 -22.22 7.80 2.92
N THR A 83 -23.11 7.56 3.89
CA THR A 83 -23.19 8.38 5.11
C THR A 83 -22.00 8.15 6.06
N LYS A 84 -21.33 7.00 5.89
CA LYS A 84 -20.16 6.57 6.67
C LYS A 84 -18.85 6.87 5.97
N SER A 85 -18.86 7.43 4.76
CA SER A 85 -17.67 7.94 4.09
C SER A 85 -17.54 9.46 4.19
N ASP A 86 -16.32 9.97 4.05
CA ASP A 86 -16.05 11.40 3.93
C ASP A 86 -14.87 11.66 2.97
N PRO A 87 -14.93 12.69 2.12
CA PRO A 87 -13.85 13.03 1.21
C PRO A 87 -12.57 13.58 1.90
N LEU A 88 -12.64 14.02 3.16
CA LEU A 88 -11.49 14.60 3.86
C LEU A 88 -10.42 13.54 4.17
N ALA A 89 -9.38 13.47 3.34
CA ALA A 89 -8.34 12.45 3.44
C ALA A 89 -7.00 12.99 3.97
N PHE A 90 -6.82 14.31 4.05
CA PHE A 90 -5.58 14.93 4.54
C PHE A 90 -5.84 16.00 5.60
N LEU A 91 -5.12 15.88 6.71
CA LEU A 91 -5.01 16.92 7.73
C LEU A 91 -3.60 17.51 7.70
N ILE A 92 -3.51 18.82 7.46
CA ILE A 92 -2.27 19.59 7.49
C ILE A 92 -2.15 20.21 8.87
N VAL A 93 -1.13 19.81 9.62
CA VAL A 93 -0.93 20.24 11.01
C VAL A 93 0.49 20.73 11.24
N LYS A 94 0.66 21.58 12.26
CA LYS A 94 1.99 21.99 12.74
C LYS A 94 2.43 21.19 13.97
N SER A 95 1.74 21.39 15.09
CA SER A 95 2.02 20.73 16.37
C SER A 95 0.77 20.17 17.04
N MET A 96 -0.42 20.53 16.53
CA MET A 96 -1.66 19.92 16.97
C MET A 96 -1.73 18.47 16.48
N LEU A 97 -2.49 17.64 17.22
CA LEU A 97 -2.75 16.24 16.89
C LEU A 97 -1.54 15.30 16.94
N LEU A 98 -0.36 15.78 17.33
CA LEU A 98 0.79 14.91 17.61
C LEU A 98 0.64 14.16 18.95
N THR A 99 -0.13 14.74 19.88
CA THR A 99 -0.48 14.15 21.18
C THR A 99 -1.99 13.99 21.32
N GLY A 100 -2.44 12.90 21.97
CA GLY A 100 -3.84 12.65 22.30
C GLY A 100 -4.77 12.32 21.13
N PHE A 101 -4.36 12.52 19.88
CA PHE A 101 -5.13 12.16 18.68
C PHE A 101 -5.05 10.65 18.42
N ASP A 102 -6.20 10.04 18.16
CA ASP A 102 -6.30 8.62 17.82
C ASP A 102 -7.20 8.45 16.61
N ALA A 103 -6.61 8.01 15.50
CA ALA A 103 -7.30 7.74 14.25
C ALA A 103 -6.76 6.42 13.68
N PRO A 104 -7.38 5.27 14.00
CA PRO A 104 -7.02 3.98 13.42
C PRO A 104 -7.05 3.94 11.89
N ILE A 105 -7.70 4.93 11.24
CA ILE A 105 -7.72 5.06 9.79
C ILE A 105 -6.47 5.73 9.20
N GLU A 106 -5.72 6.47 10.01
CA GLU A 106 -4.50 7.16 9.59
C GLU A 106 -3.43 6.14 9.21
N GLY A 107 -3.19 5.94 7.92
CA GLY A 107 -2.22 4.97 7.41
C GLY A 107 -0.92 5.58 6.89
N VAL A 108 -0.89 6.90 6.67
CA VAL A 108 0.28 7.59 6.12
C VAL A 108 0.50 8.93 6.83
N MET A 109 1.74 9.19 7.23
CA MET A 109 2.17 10.47 7.80
C MET A 109 3.26 11.09 6.92
N TYR A 110 3.08 12.35 6.53
CA TYR A 110 4.06 13.11 5.76
C TYR A 110 4.78 14.09 6.67
N LEU A 111 6.11 14.02 6.70
CA LEU A 111 6.95 14.84 7.58
C LEU A 111 7.80 15.80 6.74
N ASP A 112 7.51 17.09 6.89
CA ASP A 112 8.23 18.20 6.25
C ASP A 112 8.77 19.20 7.28
N ARG A 113 9.11 18.71 8.48
CA ARG A 113 9.72 19.52 9.54
C ARG A 113 10.67 18.69 10.38
N SER A 114 11.61 19.37 11.04
CA SER A 114 12.43 18.74 12.08
C SER A 114 11.54 18.33 13.25
N ILE A 115 11.45 17.03 13.51
CA ILE A 115 10.87 16.43 14.72
C ILE A 115 11.94 15.49 15.30
N ARG A 116 12.11 15.48 16.62
CA ARG A 116 13.18 14.74 17.30
C ARG A 116 12.65 13.95 18.49
N GLU A 117 13.42 12.93 18.87
CA GLU A 117 13.27 12.21 20.13
C GLU A 117 11.83 11.72 20.39
N ALA A 118 11.28 12.01 21.56
CA ALA A 118 9.97 11.54 22.00
C ALA A 118 8.83 12.06 21.11
N GLU A 119 8.92 13.28 20.57
CA GLU A 119 7.89 13.84 19.69
C GLU A 119 7.79 13.02 18.39
N LEU A 120 8.93 12.57 17.86
CA LEU A 120 8.99 11.76 16.64
C LEU A 120 8.40 10.37 16.87
N LEU A 121 8.77 9.71 17.97
CA LEU A 121 8.22 8.40 18.32
C LEU A 121 6.71 8.46 18.57
N GLN A 122 6.24 9.51 19.23
CA GLN A 122 4.82 9.72 19.46
C GLN A 122 4.05 9.94 18.16
N ALA A 123 4.60 10.73 17.23
CA ALA A 123 4.01 10.96 15.92
C ALA A 123 3.93 9.65 15.11
N ILE A 124 5.02 8.90 15.02
CA ILE A 124 5.06 7.64 14.26
C ILE A 124 4.15 6.56 14.87
N ALA A 125 4.04 6.51 16.20
CA ALA A 125 3.11 5.60 16.85
C ALA A 125 1.63 5.89 16.52
N ARG A 126 1.29 7.07 16.00
CA ARG A 126 -0.09 7.40 15.55
C ARG A 126 -0.45 6.67 14.27
N VAL A 127 0.44 6.69 13.28
CA VAL A 127 0.20 6.03 11.99
C VAL A 127 0.16 4.50 12.13
N ASN A 128 0.81 3.95 13.16
CA ASN A 128 0.84 2.51 13.44
C ASN A 128 -0.34 1.97 14.27
N ARG A 129 -1.41 2.75 14.48
CA ARG A 129 -2.63 2.26 15.15
C ARG A 129 -3.33 1.21 14.28
N THR A 130 -3.67 0.06 14.87
CA THR A 130 -4.36 -1.04 14.17
C THR A 130 -5.79 -0.67 13.83
N GLY A 131 -6.23 -1.01 12.62
CA GLY A 131 -7.57 -0.71 12.13
C GLY A 131 -7.62 -0.78 10.61
N PHE A 132 -8.83 -0.90 10.06
CA PHE A 132 -9.08 -0.85 8.60
C PHE A 132 -8.22 -1.82 7.76
N GLY A 133 -7.80 -2.95 8.33
CA GLY A 133 -6.97 -3.96 7.66
C GLY A 133 -5.52 -3.51 7.38
N LYS A 134 -5.07 -2.40 7.98
CA LYS A 134 -3.68 -1.95 7.88
C LYS A 134 -2.74 -2.93 8.58
N THR A 135 -1.64 -3.26 7.91
CA THR A 135 -0.56 -4.10 8.45
C THR A 135 0.61 -3.28 8.99
N CYS A 136 0.79 -2.05 8.50
CA CYS A 136 1.79 -1.11 8.96
C CYS A 136 1.34 0.35 8.75
N GLY A 137 2.01 1.28 9.43
CA GLY A 137 1.93 2.70 9.14
C GLY A 137 3.07 3.14 8.21
N ILE A 138 2.78 4.07 7.29
CA ILE A 138 3.79 4.59 6.34
C ILE A 138 4.20 6.00 6.77
N VAL A 139 5.51 6.24 6.83
CA VAL A 139 6.07 7.58 7.08
C VAL A 139 6.80 8.03 5.83
N VAL A 140 6.40 9.18 5.28
CA VAL A 140 7.05 9.83 4.14
C VAL A 140 7.85 11.01 4.67
N ASP A 141 9.17 10.87 4.62
CA ASP A 141 10.10 11.82 5.21
C ASP A 141 10.73 12.73 4.13
N TYR A 142 10.32 13.99 4.09
CA TYR A 142 10.89 15.02 3.21
C TYR A 142 12.01 15.82 3.86
N PHE A 143 12.01 15.91 5.19
CA PHE A 143 13.02 16.65 5.95
C PHE A 143 14.32 15.86 6.17
N GLY A 144 14.23 14.53 6.13
CA GLY A 144 15.31 13.61 6.44
C GLY A 144 15.37 13.21 7.91
N VAL A 145 14.27 13.22 8.67
CA VAL A 145 14.23 12.79 10.08
C VAL A 145 14.58 11.31 10.33
N ALA A 146 14.69 10.46 9.30
CA ALA A 146 15.03 9.03 9.44
C ALA A 146 16.31 8.76 10.23
N HIS A 147 17.33 9.63 10.15
CA HIS A 147 18.55 9.49 10.95
C HIS A 147 18.31 9.84 12.43
N HIS A 148 17.50 10.88 12.71
CA HIS A 148 17.07 11.21 14.07
C HIS A 148 16.22 10.10 14.68
N LEU A 149 15.45 9.40 13.86
CA LEU A 149 14.62 8.29 14.27
C LEU A 149 15.43 7.07 14.70
N LYS A 150 16.46 6.69 13.93
CA LYS A 150 17.40 5.63 14.34
C LYS A 150 18.08 5.98 15.67
N ALA A 151 18.50 7.24 15.83
CA ALA A 151 19.09 7.70 17.09
C ALA A 151 18.08 7.71 18.26
N ALA A 152 16.83 8.12 18.01
CA ALA A 152 15.77 8.11 19.02
C ALA A 152 15.38 6.68 19.44
N LEU A 153 15.42 5.74 18.50
CA LEU A 153 15.16 4.32 18.76
C LEU A 153 16.33 3.62 19.43
N ALA A 154 17.58 4.04 19.23
CA ALA A 154 18.75 3.48 19.92
C ALA A 154 18.70 3.65 21.45
N ALA A 155 17.76 4.45 21.98
CA ALA A 155 17.45 4.52 23.41
C ALA A 155 16.55 3.38 23.91
N TYR A 156 16.02 2.54 23.01
CA TYR A 156 15.19 1.37 23.27
C TYR A 156 16.00 0.09 23.02
N SER A 157 15.50 -1.07 23.46
CA SER A 157 16.23 -2.33 23.33
C SER A 157 16.34 -2.76 21.86
N ASP A 158 17.43 -3.43 21.46
CA ASP A 158 17.63 -3.87 20.07
C ASP A 158 16.48 -4.76 19.56
N GLU A 159 15.84 -5.54 20.45
CA GLU A 159 14.66 -6.36 20.18
C GLU A 159 13.40 -5.53 19.86
N ASP A 160 13.26 -4.31 20.41
CA ASP A 160 12.15 -3.39 20.13
C ASP A 160 12.35 -2.63 18.80
N ILE A 161 13.59 -2.55 18.31
CA ILE A 161 13.97 -1.80 17.09
C ILE A 161 13.88 -2.71 15.85
N GLU A 162 14.18 -4.00 16.00
CA GLU A 162 14.22 -4.95 14.91
C GLU A 162 12.83 -5.11 14.26
N GLY A 163 12.67 -4.63 13.04
CA GLY A 163 11.40 -4.64 12.29
C GLY A 163 10.45 -3.46 12.58
N ALA A 164 10.77 -2.59 13.55
CA ALA A 164 9.94 -1.41 13.86
C ALA A 164 9.99 -0.34 12.75
N LEU A 165 11.12 -0.27 12.04
CA LEU A 165 11.30 0.64 10.91
C LEU A 165 12.04 -0.04 9.79
N VAL A 166 11.36 -0.09 8.66
CA VAL A 166 11.88 -0.72 7.46
C VAL A 166 11.81 0.29 6.34
N SER A 167 12.97 0.57 5.74
CA SER A 167 13.00 1.39 4.53
C SER A 167 12.34 0.64 3.39
N LEU A 168 11.44 1.30 2.66
CA LEU A 168 10.86 0.72 1.45
C LEU A 168 11.92 0.36 0.41
N LYS A 169 13.07 1.05 0.38
CA LYS A 169 14.19 0.69 -0.50
C LYS A 169 14.78 -0.67 -0.14
N ASP A 170 14.81 -1.01 1.14
CA ASP A 170 15.32 -2.29 1.64
C ASP A 170 14.30 -3.41 1.41
N GLN A 171 13.03 -3.08 1.18
CA GLN A 171 11.98 -4.04 0.84
C GLN A 171 11.99 -4.46 -0.64
N ILE A 172 12.60 -3.66 -1.54
CA ILE A 172 12.70 -4.03 -2.96
C ILE A 172 13.53 -5.30 -3.15
N PRO A 173 14.74 -5.45 -2.56
CA PRO A 173 15.46 -6.72 -2.59
C PRO A 173 14.69 -7.89 -2.00
N VAL A 174 13.89 -7.66 -0.94
CA VAL A 174 13.05 -8.71 -0.34
C VAL A 174 11.94 -9.15 -1.29
N LEU A 175 11.30 -8.21 -1.98
CA LEU A 175 10.32 -8.49 -3.04
C LEU A 175 10.95 -9.33 -4.16
N GLN A 176 12.14 -8.94 -4.63
CA GLN A 176 12.89 -9.66 -5.67
C GLN A 176 13.24 -11.10 -5.23
N ASP A 177 13.78 -11.28 -4.03
CA ASP A 177 14.12 -12.61 -3.50
C ASP A 177 12.87 -13.50 -3.38
N ARG A 178 11.77 -12.97 -2.84
CA ARG A 178 10.51 -13.73 -2.70
C ARG A 178 9.90 -14.08 -4.05
N HIS A 179 9.98 -13.18 -5.03
CA HIS A 179 9.60 -13.45 -6.42
C HIS A 179 10.43 -14.58 -7.03
N ILE A 180 11.76 -14.53 -6.91
CA ILE A 180 12.65 -15.59 -7.37
C ILE A 180 12.27 -16.92 -6.73
N ARG A 181 12.07 -16.96 -5.40
CA ARG A 181 11.76 -18.20 -4.67
C ARG A 181 10.49 -18.89 -5.14
N VAL A 182 9.43 -18.13 -5.44
CA VAL A 182 8.16 -18.71 -5.91
C VAL A 182 8.28 -19.20 -7.35
N VAL A 183 8.97 -18.45 -8.23
CA VAL A 183 9.23 -18.87 -9.61
C VAL A 183 10.17 -20.07 -9.68
N ASP A 184 11.13 -20.16 -8.77
CA ASP A 184 12.12 -21.24 -8.69
C ASP A 184 11.50 -22.63 -8.44
N ILE A 185 10.27 -22.71 -7.92
CA ILE A 185 9.52 -23.97 -7.84
C ILE A 185 9.35 -24.59 -9.23
N PHE A 186 9.02 -23.76 -10.21
CA PHE A 186 8.78 -24.19 -11.59
C PHE A 186 10.10 -24.35 -12.36
N ARG A 187 11.06 -23.44 -12.17
CA ARG A 187 12.38 -23.55 -12.82
C ARG A 187 13.14 -24.81 -12.44
N ARG A 188 13.07 -25.24 -11.18
CA ARG A 188 13.68 -26.53 -10.75
C ARG A 188 13.09 -27.74 -11.45
N ALA A 189 11.86 -27.62 -11.96
CA ALA A 189 11.21 -28.64 -12.77
C ALA A 189 11.45 -28.46 -14.29
N GLY A 190 12.31 -27.52 -14.68
CA GLY A 190 12.64 -27.22 -16.08
C GLY A 190 11.65 -26.26 -16.77
N LEU A 191 10.78 -25.58 -16.03
CA LEU A 191 9.82 -24.63 -16.58
C LEU A 191 10.29 -23.19 -16.34
N ASP A 192 10.93 -22.62 -17.36
CA ASP A 192 11.30 -21.20 -17.38
C ASP A 192 10.15 -20.29 -17.87
N ASP A 193 9.30 -20.83 -18.75
CA ASP A 193 8.07 -20.19 -19.20
C ASP A 193 6.88 -20.78 -18.44
N LEU A 194 6.13 -19.90 -17.78
CA LEU A 194 4.94 -20.27 -17.03
C LEU A 194 3.68 -20.19 -17.88
N SER A 195 3.74 -20.09 -19.22
CA SER A 195 2.55 -19.95 -20.09
C SER A 195 1.71 -21.23 -20.21
N ASN A 196 2.33 -22.41 -20.12
CA ASN A 196 1.62 -23.69 -20.18
C ASN A 196 1.04 -24.09 -18.82
N ASP A 197 -0.28 -23.93 -18.68
CA ASP A 197 -1.01 -24.24 -17.46
C ASP A 197 -0.84 -25.71 -17.03
N GLU A 198 -0.92 -26.68 -17.95
CA GLU A 198 -0.90 -28.11 -17.58
C GLU A 198 0.47 -28.54 -17.06
N ASP A 199 1.56 -28.06 -17.66
CA ASP A 199 2.91 -28.33 -17.19
C ASP A 199 3.12 -27.73 -15.79
N CYS A 200 2.66 -26.49 -15.58
CA CYS A 200 2.71 -25.85 -14.27
C CYS A 200 1.89 -26.62 -13.21
N LEU A 201 0.69 -27.09 -13.57
CA LEU A 201 -0.15 -27.89 -12.67
C LEU A 201 0.50 -29.24 -12.36
N GLN A 202 1.20 -29.85 -13.31
CA GLN A 202 1.92 -31.10 -13.09
C GLN A 202 3.07 -30.95 -12.08
N VAL A 203 3.78 -29.81 -12.07
CA VAL A 203 4.75 -29.47 -11.01
C VAL A 203 4.08 -29.45 -9.64
N LEU A 204 2.83 -28.99 -9.57
CA LEU A 204 2.02 -28.91 -8.35
C LEU A 204 1.24 -30.21 -8.04
N SER A 205 1.62 -31.34 -8.61
CA SER A 205 0.93 -32.63 -8.44
C SER A 205 1.01 -33.21 -7.02
N THR A 206 2.06 -32.88 -6.26
CA THR A 206 2.24 -33.36 -4.88
C THR A 206 1.73 -32.34 -3.85
N GLU A 207 1.19 -32.83 -2.74
CA GLU A 207 0.74 -31.98 -1.63
C GLU A 207 1.88 -31.11 -1.09
N LYS A 208 3.10 -31.67 -1.02
CA LYS A 208 4.30 -30.93 -0.62
C LYS A 208 4.58 -29.74 -1.55
N ALA A 209 4.52 -29.94 -2.87
CA ALA A 209 4.74 -28.87 -3.84
C ALA A 209 3.66 -27.78 -3.74
N ARG A 210 2.38 -28.17 -3.55
CA ARG A 210 1.28 -27.22 -3.35
C ARG A 210 1.43 -26.40 -2.08
N ALA A 211 1.84 -27.03 -0.97
CA ALA A 211 2.10 -26.34 0.29
C ALA A 211 3.26 -25.35 0.15
N GLU A 212 4.38 -25.78 -0.45
CA GLU A 212 5.53 -24.91 -0.70
C GLU A 212 5.16 -23.71 -1.59
N PHE A 213 4.43 -23.95 -2.68
CA PHE A 213 3.95 -22.93 -3.59
C PHE A 213 3.04 -21.92 -2.90
N THR A 214 2.07 -22.40 -2.12
CA THR A 214 1.11 -21.55 -1.41
C THR A 214 1.81 -20.59 -0.46
N VAL A 215 2.78 -21.09 0.33
CA VAL A 215 3.54 -20.27 1.29
C VAL A 215 4.37 -19.21 0.56
N LYS A 216 5.15 -19.63 -0.45
CA LYS A 216 6.03 -18.70 -1.17
C LYS A 216 5.26 -17.65 -1.98
N LEU A 217 4.13 -18.04 -2.58
CA LEU A 217 3.25 -17.11 -3.27
C LEU A 217 2.68 -16.08 -2.28
N LYS A 218 2.21 -16.51 -1.11
CA LYS A 218 1.72 -15.59 -0.07
C LYS A 218 2.78 -14.57 0.34
N ASP A 219 4.01 -15.01 0.58
CA ASP A 219 5.11 -14.11 0.96
C ASP A 219 5.43 -13.10 -0.15
N PHE A 220 5.45 -13.54 -1.40
CA PHE A 220 5.64 -12.68 -2.57
C PHE A 220 4.53 -11.63 -2.68
N LEU A 221 3.26 -12.04 -2.63
CA LEU A 221 2.11 -11.13 -2.73
C LEU A 221 2.08 -10.11 -1.59
N ASN A 222 2.42 -10.51 -0.37
CA ASN A 222 2.53 -9.61 0.77
C ASN A 222 3.65 -8.58 0.60
N SER A 223 4.76 -8.96 -0.02
CA SER A 223 5.85 -8.02 -0.34
C SER A 223 5.43 -7.03 -1.41
N LEU A 224 4.72 -7.52 -2.43
CA LEU A 224 4.23 -6.69 -3.52
C LEU A 224 3.22 -5.66 -3.00
N GLU A 225 2.37 -6.04 -2.05
CA GLU A 225 1.41 -5.14 -1.39
C GLU A 225 2.12 -3.96 -0.69
N ILE A 226 3.29 -4.20 -0.08
CA ILE A 226 4.08 -3.17 0.60
C ILE A 226 4.65 -2.16 -0.41
N ILE A 227 5.10 -2.64 -1.58
CA ILE A 227 5.74 -1.80 -2.59
C ILE A 227 4.73 -1.04 -3.46
N LEU A 228 3.61 -1.65 -3.82
CA LEU A 228 2.58 -0.97 -4.60
C LEU A 228 1.99 0.22 -3.82
N PRO A 229 1.63 1.33 -4.48
CA PRO A 229 1.55 1.53 -5.92
C PRO A 229 2.83 2.12 -6.55
N ARG A 230 4.00 1.99 -5.90
CA ARG A 230 5.22 2.60 -6.43
C ARG A 230 5.67 1.91 -7.74
N PRO A 231 6.29 2.66 -8.67
CA PRO A 231 6.79 2.13 -9.94
C PRO A 231 7.62 0.86 -9.82
N GLU A 232 8.44 0.74 -8.77
CA GLU A 232 9.34 -0.38 -8.54
C GLU A 232 8.61 -1.72 -8.29
N GLY A 233 7.33 -1.68 -7.91
CA GLY A 233 6.50 -2.88 -7.76
C GLY A 233 5.82 -3.32 -9.06
N LEU A 234 5.66 -2.42 -10.04
CA LEU A 234 4.93 -2.71 -11.28
C LEU A 234 5.52 -3.89 -12.07
N PRO A 235 6.86 -4.09 -12.18
CA PRO A 235 7.42 -5.21 -12.93
C PRO A 235 7.00 -6.60 -12.43
N PHE A 236 6.53 -6.71 -11.18
CA PHE A 236 6.15 -7.97 -10.54
C PHE A 236 4.65 -8.27 -10.65
N VAL A 237 3.86 -7.32 -11.16
CA VAL A 237 2.40 -7.41 -11.20
C VAL A 237 1.92 -8.53 -12.12
N GLN A 238 2.56 -8.70 -13.27
CA GLN A 238 2.21 -9.76 -14.24
C GLN A 238 2.42 -11.15 -13.64
N ASP A 239 3.58 -11.38 -13.05
CA ASP A 239 3.89 -12.66 -12.42
C ASP A 239 2.98 -12.91 -11.21
N ALA A 240 2.63 -11.87 -10.45
CA ALA A 240 1.63 -11.99 -9.38
C ALA A 240 0.26 -12.46 -9.91
N LYS A 241 -0.22 -11.87 -11.01
CA LYS A 241 -1.46 -12.29 -11.69
C LYS A 241 -1.36 -13.74 -12.16
N ARG A 242 -0.27 -14.10 -12.84
CA ARG A 242 -0.06 -15.44 -13.40
C ARG A 242 0.03 -16.51 -12.32
N LEU A 243 0.83 -16.29 -11.28
CA LEU A 243 1.00 -17.23 -10.18
C LEU A 243 -0.29 -17.38 -9.36
N ALA A 244 -1.03 -16.28 -9.13
CA ALA A 244 -2.31 -16.35 -8.46
C ALA A 244 -3.36 -17.13 -9.26
N TYR A 245 -3.39 -16.95 -10.59
CA TYR A 245 -4.21 -17.76 -11.48
C TYR A 245 -3.85 -19.24 -11.43
N LEU A 246 -2.55 -19.58 -11.50
CA LEU A 246 -2.09 -20.96 -11.34
C LEU A 246 -2.50 -21.57 -10.00
N GLN A 247 -2.45 -20.78 -8.93
CA GLN A 247 -2.93 -21.21 -7.62
C GLN A 247 -4.43 -21.49 -7.60
N ALA A 248 -5.23 -20.63 -8.21
CA ALA A 248 -6.67 -20.82 -8.31
C ALA A 248 -7.01 -22.09 -9.14
N ARG A 249 -6.30 -22.33 -10.25
CA ARG A 249 -6.43 -23.57 -11.03
C ARG A 249 -6.02 -24.81 -10.25
N ALA A 250 -4.89 -24.77 -9.56
CA ALA A 250 -4.43 -25.88 -8.73
C ALA A 250 -5.42 -26.19 -7.60
N ARG A 251 -5.98 -25.16 -6.96
CA ARG A 251 -7.04 -25.29 -5.96
C ARG A 251 -8.26 -26.04 -6.52
N ASN A 252 -8.75 -25.65 -7.70
CA ASN A 252 -9.92 -26.30 -8.31
C ASN A 252 -9.64 -27.76 -8.72
N ARG A 253 -8.41 -28.05 -9.17
CA ARG A 253 -7.98 -29.39 -9.59
C ARG A 253 -7.78 -30.35 -8.41
N TYR A 254 -7.04 -29.93 -7.40
CA TYR A 254 -6.59 -30.81 -6.30
C TYR A 254 -7.47 -30.72 -5.04
N ARG A 255 -8.25 -29.63 -4.88
CA ARG A 255 -9.25 -29.41 -3.83
C ARG A 255 -8.73 -29.44 -2.39
N ASP A 256 -7.43 -29.29 -2.20
CA ASP A 256 -6.73 -29.31 -0.90
C ASP A 256 -5.97 -28.01 -0.61
N MET A 257 -6.11 -27.00 -1.48
CA MET A 257 -5.44 -25.71 -1.33
C MET A 257 -6.38 -24.65 -0.73
N PRO A 258 -5.87 -23.74 0.12
CA PRO A 258 -6.67 -22.63 0.63
C PRO A 258 -6.94 -21.59 -0.46
N VAL A 259 -7.95 -20.75 -0.26
CA VAL A 259 -8.14 -19.54 -1.05
C VAL A 259 -7.07 -18.52 -0.65
N ILE A 260 -6.27 -18.07 -1.59
CA ILE A 260 -5.35 -16.95 -1.37
C ILE A 260 -6.14 -15.66 -1.60
N GLY A 261 -6.18 -14.79 -0.59
CA GLY A 261 -6.84 -13.51 -0.71
C GLY A 261 -7.11 -12.85 0.64
N SER A 262 -7.64 -13.59 1.63
CA SER A 262 -7.97 -13.03 2.95
C SER A 262 -6.79 -12.37 3.65
N ASP A 263 -5.60 -12.95 3.47
CA ASP A 263 -4.37 -12.58 4.17
C ASP A 263 -3.47 -11.66 3.33
N VAL A 264 -3.87 -11.37 2.08
CA VAL A 264 -3.18 -10.46 1.17
C VAL A 264 -3.89 -9.11 1.21
N GLY A 265 -3.13 -8.01 1.21
CA GLY A 265 -3.71 -6.67 1.31
C GLY A 265 -4.62 -6.30 0.13
N ALA A 266 -5.40 -5.24 0.32
CA ALA A 266 -6.53 -4.91 -0.55
C ALA A 266 -6.12 -4.57 -1.99
N LYS A 267 -4.93 -3.99 -2.22
CA LYS A 267 -4.49 -3.58 -3.57
C LYS A 267 -4.18 -4.82 -4.41
N VAL A 268 -3.31 -5.69 -3.91
CA VAL A 268 -2.93 -6.93 -4.60
C VAL A 268 -4.13 -7.88 -4.69
N ARG A 269 -4.96 -7.97 -3.65
CA ARG A 269 -6.19 -8.79 -3.69
C ARG A 269 -7.11 -8.38 -4.84
N LYS A 270 -7.45 -7.09 -4.94
CA LYS A 270 -8.30 -6.60 -6.03
C LYS A 270 -7.71 -6.93 -7.40
N LEU A 271 -6.41 -6.73 -7.54
CA LEU A 271 -5.68 -7.00 -8.78
C LEU A 271 -5.71 -8.49 -9.18
N ILE A 272 -5.64 -9.39 -8.20
CA ILE A 272 -5.77 -10.83 -8.41
C ILE A 272 -7.21 -11.20 -8.74
N ASP A 273 -8.17 -10.76 -7.93
CA ASP A 273 -9.59 -11.09 -8.08
C ASP A 273 -10.10 -10.65 -9.46
N ASP A 274 -9.81 -9.40 -9.87
CA ASP A 274 -10.19 -8.86 -11.18
C ASP A 274 -9.61 -9.72 -12.33
N HIS A 275 -8.38 -10.23 -12.18
CA HIS A 275 -7.72 -11.06 -13.19
C HIS A 275 -8.27 -12.49 -13.22
N VAL A 276 -8.42 -13.14 -12.07
CA VAL A 276 -8.90 -14.54 -11.97
C VAL A 276 -10.35 -14.64 -12.47
N ILE A 277 -11.20 -13.68 -12.10
CA ILE A 277 -12.59 -13.59 -12.60
C ILE A 277 -12.60 -13.40 -14.12
N SER A 278 -11.71 -12.56 -14.67
CA SER A 278 -11.65 -12.33 -16.13
C SER A 278 -11.29 -13.60 -16.93
N LEU A 279 -10.62 -14.56 -16.30
CA LEU A 279 -10.25 -15.85 -16.89
C LEU A 279 -11.29 -16.96 -16.61
N GLY A 280 -12.44 -16.62 -16.02
CA GLY A 280 -13.57 -17.54 -15.84
C GLY A 280 -13.40 -18.53 -14.69
N ILE A 281 -12.61 -18.18 -13.66
CA ILE A 281 -12.45 -18.97 -12.45
C ILE A 281 -13.21 -18.30 -11.30
N ASP A 282 -14.15 -19.05 -10.71
CA ASP A 282 -14.91 -18.67 -9.50
C ASP A 282 -14.20 -19.02 -8.18
#